data_AF-A0A832XK33-F1
#
_entry.id   AF-A0A832XK33-F1
#
_cell.length_a   1.000
_cell.length_b   1.000
_cell.length_c   1.000
_cell.angle_alpha   90.00
_cell.angle_beta   90.00
_cell.angle_gamma   90.00
#
_symmetry.space_group_name_H-M   'P 1'
#
loop_
_entity.id
_entity.type
_entity.pdbx_description
1 polymer ?
#
loop_
_entity_poly.entity_id
_entity_poly.type
_entity_poly.pdbx_seq_one_letter_code
_entity_poly.pdbx_strand_id
1 'polypeptide(L)'
;MQKTSSKAQVALEYMSIVGFALLILGGVVVFAYNYTLAARETSNVAAASTAVNNIVESANLVYAQGYPAKVTIIVNVPQNVDNITVSGKVIKMRINVKGGITEIAGTARTNLTGSLPASPGYYKVQIQSLGDTVNVSQIT
;
A
#
# COMPACT_ATOMS: atom_id res chain seq x y z
N MET A 1 22.96 35.10 54.57
CA MET A 1 22.56 33.91 53.78
C MET A 1 21.10 34.09 53.39
N GLN A 2 20.85 34.41 52.12
CA GLN A 2 19.51 34.70 51.61
C GLN A 2 18.72 33.38 51.55
N LYS A 3 17.67 33.28 52.37
CA LYS A 3 16.79 32.11 52.45
C LYS A 3 16.03 32.02 51.13
N THR A 4 16.47 31.17 50.20
CA THR A 4 15.76 30.94 48.94
C THR A 4 14.32 30.55 49.27
N SER A 5 13.38 31.33 48.74
CA SER A 5 11.95 31.15 48.99
C SER A 5 11.54 29.76 48.55
N SER A 6 11.05 28.93 49.47
CA SER A 6 10.63 27.53 49.25
C SER A 6 9.77 27.33 47.99
N LYS A 7 9.01 28.36 47.59
CA LYS A 7 8.19 28.36 46.37
C LYS A 7 9.02 28.26 45.07
N ALA A 8 10.20 28.88 45.01
CA ALA A 8 11.07 28.83 43.84
C ALA A 8 11.72 27.45 43.67
N GLN A 9 12.11 26.80 44.78
CA GLN A 9 12.62 25.43 44.76
C GLN A 9 11.54 24.45 44.29
N VAL A 10 10.32 24.57 44.83
CA VAL A 10 9.18 23.73 44.42
C VAL A 10 8.84 23.94 42.94
N ALA A 11 8.85 25.18 42.45
CA ALA A 11 8.61 25.45 41.03
C ALA A 11 9.67 24.79 40.12
N LEU A 12 10.95 24.79 40.51
CA LEU A 12 12.02 24.12 39.77
C LEU A 12 11.85 22.60 39.74
N GLU A 13 11.44 21.99 40.87
CA GLU A 13 11.14 20.56 40.93
C GLU A 13 9.98 20.19 39.99
N TYR A 14 8.89 20.96 40.00
CA TYR A 14 7.76 20.76 39.09
C TYR A 14 8.18 20.95 37.62
N MET A 15 8.92 21.99 37.29
CA MET A 15 9.43 22.20 35.93
C MET A 15 10.31 21.04 35.45
N SER A 16 11.13 20.48 36.35
CA SER A 16 11.99 19.33 36.04
C SER A 16 11.15 18.08 35.78
N ILE A 17 10.15 17.79 36.62
CA ILE A 17 9.23 16.66 36.44
C ILE A 17 8.49 16.78 35.11
N VAL A 18 7.92 17.95 34.81
CA VAL A 18 7.21 18.22 33.55
C VAL A 18 8.16 18.09 32.36
N GLY A 19 9.38 18.63 32.47
CA GLY A 19 10.40 18.51 31.42
C GLY A 19 10.75 17.06 31.10
N PHE A 20 11.02 16.24 32.12
CA PHE A 20 11.27 14.81 31.93
C PHE A 20 10.06 14.07 31.38
N ALA A 21 8.84 14.38 31.83
CA ALA A 21 7.62 13.80 31.29
C ALA A 21 7.45 14.12 29.80
N LEU A 22 7.73 15.35 29.38
CA LEU A 22 7.69 15.76 27.98
C LEU A 22 8.77 15.08 27.13
N LEU A 23 9.98 14.89 27.66
CA LEU A 23 11.05 14.16 26.96
C LEU A 23 10.65 12.70 26.69
N ILE A 24 10.09 12.03 27.70
CA ILE A 24 9.60 10.66 27.56
C ILE A 24 8.47 10.61 26.53
N LEU A 25 7.49 11.52 26.65
CA LEU A 25 6.36 11.60 25.72
C LEU A 25 6.83 11.86 24.28
N GLY A 26 7.78 12.78 24.10
CA GLY A 26 8.37 13.07 22.79
C GLY A 26 9.02 11.84 22.17
N GLY A 27 9.78 11.07 22.95
CA GLY A 27 10.37 9.81 22.50
C GLY A 27 9.32 8.79 22.05
N VAL A 28 8.24 8.63 22.83
CA VAL A 28 7.13 7.73 22.50
C VAL A 28 6.44 8.14 21.20
N VAL A 29 6.18 9.44 21.00
CA VAL A 29 5.53 9.96 19.78
C VAL A 29 6.39 9.69 18.56
N VAL A 30 7.71 9.94 18.62
CA VAL A 30 8.62 9.66 17.51
C VAL A 30 8.66 8.17 17.17
N PHE A 31 8.71 7.31 18.20
CA PHE A 31 8.68 5.86 18.00
C PHE A 31 7.37 5.41 17.34
N ALA A 32 6.22 5.82 17.87
CA ALA A 32 4.90 5.47 17.36
C ALA A 32 4.69 5.95 15.92
N TYR A 33 5.19 7.14 15.58
CA TYR A 33 5.14 7.67 14.22
C TYR A 33 5.91 6.80 13.22
N ASN A 34 7.15 6.44 13.54
CA ASN A 34 7.97 5.58 12.68
C ASN A 34 7.38 4.16 12.53
N TYR A 35 6.84 3.60 13.61
CA TYR A 35 6.18 2.30 13.58
C TYR A 35 4.93 2.32 12.68
N THR A 36 4.12 3.39 12.79
CA THR A 36 2.92 3.56 11.96
C THR A 36 3.26 3.68 10.48
N LEU A 37 4.34 4.38 10.13
CA LEU A 37 4.82 4.47 8.74
C LEU A 37 5.22 3.10 8.20
N ALA A 38 6.03 2.34 8.93
CA ALA A 38 6.48 1.00 8.50
C ALA A 38 5.29 0.03 8.33
N ALA A 39 4.32 0.09 9.25
CA ALA A 39 3.09 -0.72 9.15
C ALA A 39 2.27 -0.38 7.89
N ARG A 40 2.15 0.91 7.54
CA ARG A 40 1.46 1.35 6.32
C ARG A 40 2.16 0.85 5.06
N GLU A 41 3.49 0.92 5.01
CA GLU A 41 4.26 0.40 3.86
C GLU A 41 4.05 -1.09 3.66
N THR A 42 4.11 -1.86 4.75
CA THR A 42 3.88 -3.31 4.72
C THR A 42 2.47 -3.63 4.22
N SER A 43 1.47 -2.88 4.70
CA SER A 43 0.08 -3.02 4.26
C SER A 43 -0.11 -2.68 2.78
N ASN A 44 0.56 -1.64 2.27
CA ASN A 44 0.52 -1.25 0.86
C ASN A 44 1.11 -2.34 -0.04
N VAL A 45 2.26 -2.91 0.35
CA VAL A 45 2.89 -4.01 -0.41
C VAL A 45 1.99 -5.25 -0.41
N ALA A 46 1.38 -5.60 0.72
CA ALA A 46 0.43 -6.71 0.81
C ALA A 46 -0.80 -6.47 -0.09
N ALA A 47 -1.38 -5.27 -0.06
CA ALA A 47 -2.52 -4.91 -0.90
C ALA A 47 -2.19 -5.00 -2.41
N ALA A 48 -1.01 -4.54 -2.82
CA ALA A 48 -0.54 -4.69 -4.20
C ALA A 48 -0.37 -6.17 -4.61
N SER A 49 0.20 -6.98 -3.72
CA SER A 49 0.36 -8.43 -3.95
C SER A 49 -1.00 -9.10 -4.12
N THR A 50 -1.96 -8.82 -3.23
CA THR A 50 -3.33 -9.31 -3.35
C THR A 50 -4.00 -8.84 -4.65
N ALA A 51 -3.84 -7.57 -5.02
CA ALA A 51 -4.38 -7.02 -6.26
C ALA A 51 -3.84 -7.75 -7.50
N VAL A 52 -2.51 -7.90 -7.59
CA VAL A 52 -1.84 -8.61 -8.69
C VAL A 52 -2.28 -10.07 -8.75
N ASN A 53 -2.31 -10.77 -7.62
CA ASN A 53 -2.72 -12.17 -7.57
C ASN A 53 -4.18 -12.37 -7.98
N ASN A 54 -5.09 -11.52 -7.48
CA ASN A 54 -6.51 -11.59 -7.84
C ASN A 54 -6.74 -11.37 -9.34
N ILE A 55 -6.00 -10.43 -9.96
CA ILE A 55 -6.06 -10.20 -11.40
C ILE A 55 -5.57 -11.44 -12.17
N VAL A 56 -4.42 -11.99 -11.78
CA VAL A 56 -3.82 -13.16 -12.44
C VAL A 56 -4.73 -14.38 -12.32
N GLU A 57 -5.27 -14.65 -11.13
CA GLU A 57 -6.18 -15.77 -10.89
C GLU A 57 -7.47 -15.62 -11.70
N SER A 58 -8.06 -14.43 -11.70
CA SER A 58 -9.26 -14.13 -12.48
C SER A 58 -9.00 -14.23 -13.99
N ALA A 59 -7.84 -13.78 -14.47
CA ALA A 59 -7.44 -13.90 -15.86
C ALA A 59 -7.28 -15.36 -16.28
N ASN A 60 -6.63 -16.17 -15.44
CA ASN A 60 -6.49 -17.61 -15.65
C ASN A 60 -7.85 -18.31 -15.66
N LEU A 61 -8.77 -17.89 -14.79
CA LEU A 61 -10.12 -18.43 -14.70
C LEU A 61 -10.92 -18.14 -15.97
N VAL A 62 -11.00 -16.88 -16.42
CA VAL A 62 -11.75 -16.55 -17.65
C VAL A 62 -11.13 -17.15 -18.89
N TYR A 63 -9.80 -17.29 -18.92
CA TYR A 63 -9.13 -17.97 -20.02
C TYR A 63 -9.48 -19.46 -20.05
N ALA A 64 -9.48 -20.13 -18.91
CA ALA A 64 -9.87 -21.54 -18.81
C ALA A 64 -11.35 -21.78 -19.17
N GLN A 65 -12.23 -20.81 -18.91
CA GLN A 65 -13.63 -20.87 -19.32
C GLN A 65 -13.83 -20.68 -20.84
N GLY A 66 -12.85 -20.07 -21.53
CA GLY A 66 -12.91 -19.81 -22.96
C GLY A 66 -13.67 -18.54 -23.32
N TYR A 67 -13.66 -18.21 -24.62
CA TYR A 67 -14.34 -17.03 -25.14
C TYR A 67 -15.87 -17.20 -25.12
N PRO A 68 -16.69 -16.20 -24.71
CA PRO A 68 -16.36 -14.83 -24.31
C PRO A 68 -16.48 -14.61 -22.78
N ALA A 69 -15.93 -15.51 -21.95
CA ALA A 69 -16.07 -15.43 -20.50
C ALA A 69 -15.54 -14.09 -19.96
N LYS A 70 -16.26 -13.54 -18.98
CA LYS A 70 -15.90 -12.28 -18.32
C LYS A 70 -16.20 -12.35 -16.83
N VAL A 71 -15.36 -11.70 -16.04
CA VAL A 71 -15.54 -11.51 -14.60
C VAL A 71 -15.24 -10.05 -14.25
N THR A 72 -15.94 -9.53 -13.24
CA THR A 72 -15.64 -8.21 -12.68
C THR A 72 -15.15 -8.40 -11.26
N ILE A 73 -13.97 -7.89 -10.96
CA ILE A 73 -13.37 -7.92 -9.63
C ILE A 73 -13.14 -6.50 -9.13
N ILE A 74 -13.11 -6.35 -7.81
CA ILE A 74 -12.70 -5.10 -7.17
C ILE A 74 -11.23 -5.22 -6.83
N VAL A 75 -10.42 -4.32 -7.37
CA VAL A 75 -8.97 -4.26 -7.14
C VAL A 75 -8.65 -3.02 -6.32
N ASN A 76 -7.94 -3.22 -5.21
CA ASN A 76 -7.40 -2.12 -4.41
C ASN A 76 -6.02 -1.73 -4.94
N VAL A 77 -5.89 -0.52 -5.47
CA VAL A 77 -4.60 0.07 -5.83
C VAL A 77 -4.10 0.85 -4.60
N PRO A 78 -3.00 0.40 -3.95
CA PRO A 78 -2.51 1.02 -2.72
C PRO A 78 -1.91 2.41 -2.97
N GLN A 79 -1.57 3.10 -1.89
CA GLN A 79 -0.82 4.35 -1.99
C GLN A 79 0.61 4.11 -2.50
N ASN A 80 1.18 5.15 -3.12
CA ASN A 80 2.56 5.18 -3.62
C ASN A 80 2.85 4.20 -4.78
N VAL A 81 1.83 3.85 -5.58
CA VAL A 81 2.06 3.15 -6.84
C VAL A 81 2.62 4.15 -7.87
N ASP A 82 3.81 3.85 -8.39
CA ASP A 82 4.47 4.64 -9.44
C ASP A 82 3.88 4.29 -10.81
N ASN A 83 3.76 2.99 -11.09
CA ASN A 83 3.27 2.51 -12.37
C ASN A 83 2.69 1.10 -12.26
N ILE A 84 1.68 0.82 -13.08
CA ILE A 84 1.14 -0.51 -13.31
C ILE A 84 1.33 -0.85 -14.78
N THR A 85 2.04 -1.94 -15.06
CA THR A 85 2.30 -2.41 -16.43
C THR A 85 1.67 -3.77 -16.63
N VAL A 86 0.88 -3.92 -17.68
CA VAL A 86 0.31 -5.19 -18.13
C VAL A 86 0.90 -5.47 -19.50
N SER A 87 1.75 -6.49 -19.61
CA SER A 87 2.42 -6.80 -20.88
C SER A 87 2.76 -8.28 -20.99
N GLY A 88 2.41 -8.87 -22.14
CA GLY A 88 2.58 -10.30 -22.37
C GLY A 88 1.86 -11.09 -21.29
N LYS A 89 2.54 -12.03 -20.63
CA LYS A 89 1.93 -12.83 -19.55
C LYS A 89 2.08 -12.23 -18.16
N VAL A 90 2.67 -11.04 -18.05
CA VAL A 90 3.08 -10.48 -16.75
C VAL A 90 2.33 -9.19 -16.46
N ILE A 91 1.81 -9.09 -15.26
CA ILE A 91 1.36 -7.84 -14.66
C ILE A 91 2.39 -7.42 -13.60
N LYS A 92 2.77 -6.14 -13.61
CA LYS A 92 3.74 -5.55 -12.69
C LYS A 92 3.16 -4.30 -12.05
N MET A 93 3.32 -4.18 -10.74
CA MET A 93 2.99 -2.99 -9.96
C MET A 93 4.26 -2.52 -9.26
N ARG A 94 4.71 -1.31 -9.59
CA ARG A 94 5.87 -0.68 -8.94
C ARG A 94 5.39 0.25 -7.84
N ILE A 95 5.88 0.03 -6.62
CA ILE A 95 5.49 0.75 -5.42
C ILE A 95 6.73 1.44 -4.86
N ASN A 96 6.60 2.72 -4.52
CA ASN A 96 7.64 3.47 -3.85
C ASN A 96 7.50 3.31 -2.32
N VAL A 97 8.51 2.71 -1.70
CA VAL A 97 8.65 2.57 -0.24
C VAL A 97 9.88 3.35 0.22
N LYS A 98 10.00 3.67 1.52
CA LYS A 98 11.11 4.47 2.06
C LYS A 98 12.51 3.92 1.72
N GLY A 99 12.63 2.62 1.44
CA GLY A 99 13.87 1.95 1.03
C GLY A 99 14.13 1.87 -0.48
N GLY A 100 13.24 2.40 -1.32
CA GLY A 100 13.35 2.37 -2.78
C GLY A 100 12.09 1.85 -3.49
N ILE A 101 12.22 1.52 -4.77
CA ILE A 101 11.11 0.99 -5.56
C ILE A 101 11.05 -0.53 -5.36
N THR A 102 9.90 -1.03 -4.92
CA THR A 102 9.59 -2.46 -4.88
C THR A 102 8.69 -2.81 -6.07
N GLU A 103 9.07 -3.84 -6.83
CA GLU A 103 8.26 -4.35 -7.94
C GLU A 103 7.53 -5.63 -7.50
N ILE A 104 6.20 -5.60 -7.60
CA ILE A 104 5.33 -6.76 -7.38
C ILE A 104 4.87 -7.24 -8.75
N ALA A 105 5.21 -8.48 -9.11
CA ALA A 105 4.90 -9.05 -10.40
C ALA A 105 4.11 -10.36 -10.25
N GLY A 106 3.16 -10.58 -11.16
CA GLY A 106 2.39 -11.81 -11.26
C GLY A 106 2.35 -12.29 -12.71
N THR A 107 2.41 -13.61 -12.91
CA THR A 107 2.46 -14.24 -14.23
C THR A 107 1.19 -15.05 -14.48
N ALA A 108 0.44 -14.69 -15.51
CA ALA A 108 -0.72 -15.43 -15.99
C ALA A 108 -0.32 -16.53 -16.99
N ARG A 109 -1.23 -17.47 -17.22
CA ARG A 109 -1.07 -18.56 -18.21
C ARG A 109 -1.24 -18.05 -19.64
N THR A 110 -2.00 -16.97 -19.80
CA THR A 110 -2.35 -16.33 -21.06
C THR A 110 -1.75 -14.93 -21.18
N ASN A 111 -1.76 -14.37 -22.39
CA ASN A 111 -1.34 -13.00 -22.62
C ASN A 111 -2.42 -12.04 -22.10
N LEU A 112 -1.99 -11.10 -21.27
CA LEU A 112 -2.77 -10.02 -20.70
C LEU A 112 -2.59 -8.76 -21.56
N THR A 113 -3.67 -8.01 -21.75
CA THR A 113 -3.68 -6.70 -22.39
C THR A 113 -4.49 -5.72 -21.57
N GLY A 114 -4.24 -4.43 -21.75
CA GLY A 114 -5.01 -3.35 -21.12
C GLY A 114 -4.18 -2.48 -20.19
N SER A 115 -4.86 -1.65 -19.42
CA SER A 115 -4.24 -0.64 -18.56
C SER A 115 -5.09 -0.42 -17.32
N LEU A 116 -4.41 -0.23 -16.19
CA LEU A 116 -5.01 0.08 -14.90
C LEU A 116 -4.49 1.43 -14.41
N PRO A 117 -5.32 2.22 -13.73
CA PRO A 117 -4.87 3.48 -13.15
C PRO A 117 -3.86 3.20 -12.02
N ALA A 118 -2.76 3.97 -12.00
CA ALA A 118 -1.80 3.95 -10.89
C ALA A 118 -2.25 4.81 -9.69
N SER A 119 -3.36 5.53 -9.81
CA SER A 119 -3.90 6.35 -8.71
C SER A 119 -4.45 5.45 -7.59
N PRO A 120 -4.25 5.81 -6.31
CA PRO A 120 -4.75 5.02 -5.21
C PRO A 120 -6.28 4.97 -5.17
N GLY A 121 -6.85 3.79 -4.92
CA GLY A 121 -8.30 3.63 -4.82
C GLY A 121 -8.80 2.22 -5.11
N TYR A 122 -10.11 2.03 -4.95
CA TYR A 122 -10.79 0.81 -5.33
C TYR A 122 -11.37 0.95 -6.73
N TYR A 123 -10.95 0.06 -7.63
CA TYR A 123 -11.39 0.06 -9.02
C TYR A 123 -12.14 -1.21 -9.33
N LYS A 124 -13.27 -1.08 -10.04
CA LYS A 124 -13.92 -2.21 -10.69
C LYS A 124 -13.15 -2.53 -11.95
N VAL A 125 -12.57 -3.71 -12.00
CA VAL A 125 -11.77 -4.19 -13.13
C VAL A 125 -12.54 -5.32 -13.79
N GLN A 126 -12.86 -5.14 -15.07
CA GLN A 126 -13.40 -6.19 -15.90
C GLN A 126 -12.24 -6.95 -16.53
N ILE A 127 -12.32 -8.28 -16.41
CA ILE A 127 -11.37 -9.21 -16.97
C ILE A 127 -12.15 -10.09 -17.94
N GLN A 128 -11.81 -10.00 -19.22
CA GLN A 128 -12.55 -10.65 -20.30
C GLN A 128 -11.62 -11.47 -21.20
N SER A 129 -12.01 -12.70 -21.50
CA SER A 129 -11.37 -13.51 -22.53
C SER A 129 -11.77 -13.03 -23.92
N LEU A 130 -10.77 -12.74 -24.76
CA LEU A 130 -10.90 -12.39 -26.18
C LEU A 130 -10.49 -13.57 -27.09
N GLY A 131 -10.45 -14.79 -26.55
CA GLY A 131 -9.94 -15.98 -27.24
C GLY A 131 -8.48 -16.22 -26.85
N ASP A 132 -7.54 -15.69 -27.64
CA ASP A 132 -6.10 -15.92 -27.44
C ASP A 132 -5.48 -15.03 -26.35
N THR A 133 -6.17 -13.97 -25.95
CA THR A 133 -5.71 -13.00 -24.95
C THR A 133 -6.81 -12.67 -23.96
N VAL A 134 -6.42 -12.17 -22.78
CA VAL A 134 -7.33 -11.63 -21.77
C VAL A 134 -7.14 -10.13 -21.66
N ASN A 135 -8.24 -9.40 -21.77
CA ASN A 135 -8.28 -7.96 -21.53
C ASN A 135 -8.53 -7.68 -20.06
N VAL A 136 -7.75 -6.76 -19.50
CA VAL A 136 -7.85 -6.24 -18.13
C VAL A 136 -8.07 -4.73 -18.22
N SER A 137 -9.30 -4.29 -17.99
CA SER A 137 -9.66 -2.87 -18.10
C SER A 137 -10.54 -2.43 -16.96
N GLN A 138 -10.39 -1.17 -16.54
CA GLN A 138 -11.29 -0.56 -15.57
C GLN A 138 -12.67 -0.31 -16.21
N ILE A 139 -13.72 -0.50 -15.43
CA ILE A 139 -15.08 -0.08 -15.79
C ILE A 139 -15.53 1.03 -14.84
N THR A 140 -16.19 2.04 -15.38
CA THR A 140 -16.74 3.18 -14.64
C THR A 140 -18.08 2.79 -14.00
#